data_AF-A0A9W7A5R4-F1
#
_entry.id   AF-A0A9W7A5R4-F1
#
_cell.length_a   1.000
_cell.length_b   1.000
_cell.length_c   1.000
_cell.angle_alpha   90.00
_cell.angle_beta   90.00
_cell.angle_gamma   90.00
#
_symmetry.space_group_name_H-M   'P 1'
#
loop_
_entity.id
_entity.type
_entity.pdbx_description
1 polymer ?
#
loop_
_entity_poly.entity_id
_entity_poly.type
_entity_poly.pdbx_seq_one_letter_code
_entity_poly.pdbx_strand_id
1 'polypeptide(L)'
;MLVDDNTCCNCVVQDGLTSPEFQSLDPNQIGNVEFYHEKLYTNGINCGFGDKRCPCCCFLPYLETMDPNGRKIGASQYICDACLLVPKVDVFDEYDRHTYRVRPDTCVGGLCVQCRCGGEKGRCCRIPWKIRDPITHEPVQSSHESTGEDAQVTSLWTGLKRACQKKNAYFLNFPEDASSNLRATLTGTALLIDMSFSEDDN
;
A
#
# COMPACT_ATOMS: atom_id res chain seq x y z
N MET A 1 -26.51 31.76 3.80
CA MET A 1 -26.21 31.75 2.35
C MET A 1 -25.55 30.41 2.09
N LEU A 2 -26.38 29.42 1.77
CA LEU A 2 -25.96 28.06 1.42
C LEU A 2 -25.57 28.10 -0.06
N VAL A 3 -24.35 27.68 -0.36
CA VAL A 3 -23.92 27.43 -1.74
C VAL A 3 -23.70 25.93 -1.81
N ASP A 4 -24.67 25.26 -2.43
CA ASP A 4 -24.58 23.88 -2.87
C ASP A 4 -23.72 23.84 -4.14
N ASP A 5 -22.47 23.37 -4.04
CA ASP A 5 -21.60 23.07 -5.19
C ASP A 5 -21.42 21.55 -5.35
N ASN A 6 -22.54 20.82 -5.39
CA ASN A 6 -22.57 19.36 -5.50
C ASN A 6 -22.59 18.90 -6.98
N THR A 7 -21.80 19.52 -7.86
CA THR A 7 -21.86 19.24 -9.31
C THR A 7 -20.48 19.13 -9.97
N CYS A 8 -19.58 18.35 -9.40
CA CYS A 8 -18.37 17.91 -10.09
C CYS A 8 -18.34 16.38 -10.19
N CYS A 9 -18.38 15.90 -11.45
CA CYS A 9 -18.13 14.54 -11.90
C CYS A 9 -19.34 13.59 -11.98
N ASN A 10 -20.20 13.82 -12.97
CA ASN A 10 -20.92 12.72 -13.65
C ASN A 10 -19.90 11.95 -14.51
N CYS A 11 -19.17 11.02 -13.90
CA CYS A 11 -18.37 10.04 -14.63
C CYS A 11 -19.14 8.73 -14.65
N VAL A 12 -19.62 8.35 -15.83
CA VAL A 12 -20.20 7.03 -16.08
C VAL A 12 -19.12 5.99 -15.80
N VAL A 13 -19.31 5.22 -14.74
CA VAL A 13 -18.54 4.01 -14.45
C VAL A 13 -18.90 3.00 -15.54
N GLN A 14 -17.98 2.69 -16.43
CA GLN A 14 -18.09 1.45 -17.20
C GLN A 14 -17.63 0.33 -16.27
N ASP A 15 -18.62 -0.33 -15.66
CA ASP A 15 -18.42 -1.58 -14.93
C ASP A 15 -17.81 -2.63 -15.86
N GLY A 16 -16.88 -3.40 -15.31
CA GLY A 16 -16.54 -4.73 -15.83
C GLY A 16 -15.38 -4.78 -16.83
N LEU A 17 -14.16 -4.69 -16.32
CA LEU A 17 -13.06 -5.52 -16.82
C LEU A 17 -12.87 -6.67 -15.84
N THR A 18 -13.77 -7.66 -15.91
CA THR A 18 -13.38 -9.03 -15.52
C THR A 18 -12.28 -9.43 -16.49
N SER A 19 -11.01 -9.31 -16.12
CA SER A 19 -9.94 -9.85 -16.95
C SER A 19 -10.06 -11.38 -16.91
N PRO A 20 -10.33 -12.04 -18.04
CA PRO A 20 -10.29 -13.48 -18.11
C PRO A 20 -8.85 -13.88 -18.44
N GLU A 21 -7.91 -13.67 -17.52
CA GLU A 21 -6.50 -14.02 -17.77
C GLU A 21 -5.76 -14.60 -16.55
N PHE A 22 -6.50 -15.16 -15.59
CA PHE A 22 -5.96 -16.10 -14.59
C PHE A 22 -6.28 -17.56 -14.96
N GLN A 23 -6.36 -17.86 -16.26
CA GLN A 23 -6.44 -19.24 -16.73
C GLN A 23 -5.01 -19.75 -17.01
N SER A 24 -4.69 -20.86 -16.33
CA SER A 24 -3.53 -21.73 -16.50
C SER A 24 -2.21 -21.32 -15.83
N LEU A 25 -2.22 -21.26 -14.50
CA LEU A 25 -1.07 -21.80 -13.77
C LEU A 25 -1.41 -23.25 -13.41
N ASP A 26 -0.52 -24.19 -13.73
CA ASP A 26 -0.70 -25.61 -13.45
C ASP A 26 -0.90 -25.79 -11.94
N PRO A 27 -2.07 -26.28 -11.47
CA PRO A 27 -2.33 -26.47 -10.04
C PRO A 27 -1.37 -27.48 -9.39
N ASN A 28 -0.61 -28.25 -10.18
CA ASN A 28 0.44 -29.14 -9.67
C ASN A 28 1.78 -28.42 -9.41
N GLN A 29 1.95 -27.18 -9.87
CA GLN A 29 3.17 -26.37 -9.65
C GLN A 29 2.98 -25.29 -8.58
N ILE A 30 1.75 -24.85 -8.33
CA ILE A 30 1.44 -23.92 -7.24
C ILE A 30 1.22 -24.78 -6.00
N GLY A 31 2.03 -24.58 -4.96
CA GLY A 31 1.73 -25.14 -3.63
C GLY A 31 0.34 -24.69 -3.14
N ASN A 32 -0.10 -25.18 -1.98
CA ASN A 32 -1.38 -24.74 -1.41
C ASN A 32 -1.41 -23.21 -1.32
N VAL A 33 -2.32 -22.58 -2.08
CA VAL A 33 -2.55 -21.14 -2.02
C VAL A 33 -3.11 -20.85 -0.64
N GLU A 34 -2.35 -20.12 0.18
CA GLU A 34 -2.82 -19.72 1.51
C GLU A 34 -3.71 -18.47 1.44
N PHE A 35 -3.37 -17.51 0.57
CA PHE A 35 -4.09 -16.26 0.39
C PHE A 35 -3.90 -15.72 -1.04
N TYR A 36 -4.84 -14.92 -1.52
CA TYR A 36 -4.66 -14.13 -2.75
C TYR A 36 -5.13 -12.70 -2.55
N HIS A 37 -4.64 -11.80 -3.41
CA HIS A 37 -4.95 -10.38 -3.37
C HIS A 37 -5.68 -9.97 -4.64
N GLU A 38 -6.81 -9.30 -4.49
CA GLU A 38 -7.62 -8.83 -5.61
C GLU A 38 -7.60 -7.30 -5.66
N LYS A 39 -7.23 -6.77 -6.82
CA LYS A 39 -7.22 -5.34 -7.11
C LYS A 39 -8.56 -4.97 -7.74
N LEU A 40 -9.40 -4.26 -6.99
CA LEU A 40 -10.77 -3.96 -7.44
C LEU A 40 -10.90 -2.60 -8.14
N TYR A 41 -10.05 -1.61 -7.81
CA TYR A 41 -9.91 -0.38 -8.60
C TYR A 41 -8.47 -0.17 -9.07
N THR A 42 -8.30 0.06 -10.36
CA THR A 42 -7.05 0.52 -10.97
C THR A 42 -7.03 2.04 -10.99
N ASN A 43 -5.94 2.60 -10.45
CA ASN A 43 -5.47 3.99 -10.60
C ASN A 43 -6.59 4.98 -10.94
N GLY A 44 -7.12 5.63 -9.90
CA GLY A 44 -8.12 6.67 -10.08
C GLY A 44 -7.74 7.59 -11.23
N ILE A 45 -8.70 7.82 -12.12
CA ILE A 45 -8.57 8.76 -13.23
C ILE A 45 -7.96 10.01 -12.63
N ASN A 46 -6.72 10.30 -13.00
CA ASN A 46 -6.01 11.48 -12.54
C ASN A 46 -6.86 12.68 -12.94
N CYS A 47 -7.59 13.31 -12.01
CA CYS A 47 -8.15 14.62 -12.30
C CYS A 47 -6.98 15.58 -12.23
N GLY A 48 -6.45 15.89 -13.40
CA GLY A 48 -5.38 16.84 -13.56
C GLY A 48 -5.85 18.25 -13.24
N PHE A 49 -5.07 18.96 -12.44
CA PHE A 49 -4.98 20.41 -12.57
C PHE A 49 -3.88 20.69 -13.62
N GLY A 50 -4.27 20.82 -14.89
CA GLY A 50 -3.33 20.94 -16.01
C GLY A 50 -2.55 19.65 -16.28
N ASP A 51 -1.24 19.76 -16.48
CA ASP A 51 -0.37 18.65 -16.93
C ASP A 51 0.08 17.73 -15.77
N LYS A 52 -0.29 18.08 -14.53
CA LYS A 52 0.09 17.32 -13.33
C LYS A 52 -1.03 16.37 -12.96
N ARG A 53 -0.70 15.08 -13.03
CA ARG A 53 -1.53 13.98 -12.51
C ARG A 53 -1.51 14.06 -10.98
N CYS A 54 -2.57 14.63 -10.40
CA CYS A 54 -2.83 14.50 -8.97
C CYS A 54 -3.74 13.28 -8.80
N PRO A 55 -3.39 12.29 -7.95
CA PRO A 55 -4.35 11.28 -7.55
C PRO A 55 -5.47 12.02 -6.84
N CYS A 56 -6.58 12.23 -7.54
CA CYS A 56 -7.76 12.75 -6.90
C CYS A 56 -8.18 11.78 -5.81
N CYS A 57 -8.74 12.31 -4.73
CA CYS A 57 -9.35 11.47 -3.70
C CYS A 57 -10.51 10.59 -4.23
N CYS A 58 -10.89 10.74 -5.51
CA CYS A 58 -11.85 9.90 -6.22
C CYS A 58 -11.14 8.70 -6.85
N PHE A 59 -11.61 7.48 -6.56
CA PHE A 59 -11.10 6.21 -7.10
C PHE A 59 -9.67 5.85 -6.67
N LEU A 60 -9.36 6.05 -5.39
CA LEU A 60 -8.09 5.63 -4.83
C LEU A 60 -7.92 4.11 -4.91
N PRO A 61 -6.70 3.62 -5.25
CA PRO A 61 -6.48 2.19 -5.39
C PRO A 61 -6.63 1.49 -4.04
N TYR A 62 -7.23 0.31 -4.08
CA TYR A 62 -7.38 -0.57 -2.94
C TYR A 62 -7.21 -2.02 -3.35
N LEU A 63 -6.78 -2.83 -2.40
CA LEU A 63 -6.45 -4.23 -2.56
C LEU A 63 -7.16 -5.00 -1.45
N GLU A 64 -7.97 -5.99 -1.82
CA GLU A 64 -8.58 -6.90 -0.86
C GLU A 64 -7.77 -8.17 -0.74
N THR A 65 -7.63 -8.67 0.48
CA THR A 65 -6.98 -9.95 0.78
C THR A 65 -8.06 -10.97 1.04
N MET A 66 -8.05 -12.04 0.26
CA MET A 66 -9.04 -13.11 0.30
C MET A 66 -8.38 -14.42 0.77
N ASP A 67 -9.17 -15.23 1.47
CA ASP A 67 -8.81 -16.61 1.79
C ASP A 67 -8.97 -17.51 0.54
N PRO A 68 -8.51 -18.78 0.58
CA PRO A 68 -8.62 -19.68 -0.57
C PRO A 68 -10.07 -20.03 -0.95
N ASN A 69 -11.03 -19.74 -0.08
CA ASN A 69 -12.46 -19.95 -0.31
C ASN A 69 -13.16 -18.68 -0.84
N GLY A 70 -12.41 -17.59 -1.07
CA GLY A 70 -12.95 -16.31 -1.53
C GLY A 70 -13.59 -15.45 -0.44
N ARG A 71 -13.33 -15.74 0.83
CA ARG A 71 -13.78 -14.89 1.95
C ARG A 71 -12.76 -13.79 2.21
N LYS A 72 -13.24 -12.56 2.32
CA LYS A 72 -12.43 -11.39 2.69
C LYS A 72 -11.83 -11.54 4.08
N ILE A 73 -10.51 -11.39 4.16
CA ILE A 73 -9.72 -11.40 5.39
C ILE A 73 -9.36 -9.97 5.83
N GLY A 74 -9.20 -9.07 4.87
CA GLY A 74 -8.85 -7.69 5.13
C GLY A 74 -8.70 -6.91 3.83
N ALA A 75 -8.43 -5.61 3.96
CA ALA A 75 -8.20 -4.74 2.82
C ALA A 75 -7.10 -3.71 3.12
N SER A 76 -6.43 -3.26 2.07
CA SER A 76 -5.51 -2.12 2.10
C SER A 76 -6.04 -1.07 1.12
N GLN A 77 -6.23 0.15 1.58
CA GLN A 77 -6.78 1.23 0.76
C GLN A 77 -5.91 2.46 0.84
N TYR A 78 -5.59 3.04 -0.30
CA TYR A 78 -4.90 4.31 -0.34
C TYR A 78 -5.81 5.44 0.15
N ILE A 79 -5.29 6.34 1.00
CA ILE A 79 -6.03 7.46 1.56
C ILE A 79 -5.46 8.78 1.06
N CYS A 80 -6.38 9.67 0.68
CA CYS A 80 -6.11 11.03 0.26
C CYS A 80 -6.51 11.96 1.41
N ASP A 81 -5.56 12.77 1.89
CA ASP A 81 -5.79 13.80 2.90
C ASP A 81 -5.23 15.16 2.44
N ALA A 82 -5.33 16.18 3.28
CA ALA A 82 -4.82 17.52 2.96
C ALA A 82 -3.32 17.56 2.65
N CYS A 83 -2.55 16.55 3.07
CA CYS A 83 -1.12 16.40 2.82
C CYS A 83 -0.88 15.45 1.62
N LEU A 84 -1.36 15.85 0.44
CA LEU A 84 -1.31 15.08 -0.81
C LEU A 84 0.10 14.62 -1.22
N LEU A 85 1.14 15.30 -0.74
CA LEU A 85 2.54 15.00 -1.06
C LEU A 85 3.09 13.77 -0.31
N VAL A 86 2.36 13.29 0.70
CA VAL A 86 2.79 12.12 1.48
C VAL A 86 1.74 11.02 1.36
N PRO A 87 2.11 9.91 0.73
CA PRO A 87 1.18 8.80 0.53
C PRO A 87 0.86 8.06 1.83
N LYS A 88 -0.38 7.60 1.92
CA LYS A 88 -0.92 6.93 3.11
C LYS A 88 -1.80 5.77 2.67
N VAL A 89 -1.69 4.66 3.38
CA VAL A 89 -2.51 3.48 3.13
C VAL A 89 -3.12 3.06 4.46
N ASP A 90 -4.44 2.97 4.50
CA ASP A 90 -5.17 2.44 5.65
C ASP A 90 -5.39 0.94 5.45
N VAL A 91 -5.31 0.20 6.55
CA VAL A 91 -5.44 -1.26 6.60
C VAL A 91 -6.69 -1.59 7.40
N PHE A 92 -7.55 -2.40 6.80
CA PHE A 92 -8.83 -2.82 7.35
C PHE A 92 -8.83 -4.33 7.60
N ASP A 93 -9.52 -4.74 8.66
CA ASP A 93 -9.73 -6.16 8.98
C ASP A 93 -10.90 -6.77 8.18
N GLU A 94 -11.23 -8.02 8.51
CA GLU A 94 -12.34 -8.79 7.91
C GLU A 94 -13.73 -8.16 8.13
N TYR A 95 -13.87 -7.24 9.09
CA TYR A 95 -15.10 -6.52 9.41
C TYR A 95 -15.06 -5.05 8.95
N ASP A 96 -14.14 -4.71 8.04
CA ASP A 96 -13.91 -3.34 7.57
C ASP A 96 -13.57 -2.34 8.70
N ARG A 97 -12.99 -2.82 9.81
CA ARG A 97 -12.51 -1.94 10.89
C ARG A 97 -11.10 -1.48 10.59
N HIS A 98 -10.90 -0.17 10.66
CA HIS A 98 -9.59 0.45 10.47
C HIS A 98 -8.65 0.01 11.58
N THR A 99 -7.66 -0.81 11.21
CA THR A 99 -6.72 -1.44 12.15
C THR A 99 -5.41 -0.69 12.21
N TYR A 100 -4.85 -0.29 11.06
CA TYR A 100 -3.58 0.43 11.00
C TYR A 100 -3.56 1.48 9.90
N ARG A 101 -2.75 2.51 10.11
CA ARG A 101 -2.36 3.48 9.09
C ARG A 101 -0.89 3.33 8.75
N VAL A 102 -0.59 3.05 7.50
CA VAL A 102 0.77 2.90 6.98
C VAL A 102 1.17 4.18 6.24
N ARG A 103 2.21 4.85 6.75
CA ARG A 103 2.74 6.08 6.14
C ARG A 103 4.21 6.27 6.45
N PRO A 104 4.97 6.96 5.58
CA PRO A 104 6.34 7.31 5.92
C PRO A 104 6.39 8.41 6.99
N ASP A 105 7.55 8.52 7.64
CA ASP A 105 7.84 9.68 8.48
C ASP A 105 7.87 10.95 7.62
N THR A 106 7.43 12.07 8.18
CA THR A 106 7.33 13.34 7.46
C THR A 106 8.01 14.47 8.19
N CYS A 107 8.69 15.35 7.46
CA CYS A 107 9.19 16.62 7.98
C CYS A 107 8.32 17.80 7.49
N VAL A 108 8.58 19.00 8.04
CA VAL A 108 7.92 20.27 7.66
C VAL A 108 6.39 20.16 7.69
N GLY A 109 5.82 19.85 8.85
CA GLY A 109 4.36 19.82 9.05
C GLY A 109 3.61 18.76 8.23
N GLY A 110 4.28 17.72 7.74
CA GLY A 110 3.64 16.66 6.96
C GLY A 110 3.79 16.78 5.44
N LEU A 111 4.57 17.74 4.96
CA LEU A 111 4.67 18.05 3.53
C LEU A 111 5.77 17.28 2.79
N CYS A 112 6.77 16.78 3.50
CA CYS A 112 7.92 16.10 2.87
C CYS A 112 8.21 14.78 3.55
N VAL A 113 8.47 13.74 2.76
CA VAL A 113 8.90 12.43 3.26
C VAL A 113 10.30 12.55 3.89
N GLN A 114 10.42 12.14 5.15
CA GLN A 114 11.69 12.10 5.86
C GLN A 114 12.44 10.82 5.52
N CYS A 115 13.38 10.93 4.58
CA CYS A 115 14.32 9.86 4.28
C CYS A 115 15.24 9.61 5.48
N ARG A 116 15.47 8.33 5.83
CA ARG A 116 16.54 7.96 6.76
C ARG A 116 17.83 7.75 5.99
N CYS A 117 18.84 8.55 6.32
CA CYS A 117 20.19 8.41 5.81
C CYS A 117 21.01 7.52 6.77
N GLY A 118 21.43 6.32 6.33
CA GLY A 118 22.20 5.43 7.21
C GLY A 118 22.23 3.94 6.85
N GLY A 119 21.99 3.54 5.59
CA GLY A 119 22.02 2.13 5.22
C GLY A 119 23.41 1.64 4.81
N GLU A 120 24.04 0.75 5.59
CA GLU A 120 25.22 -0.04 5.16
C GLU A 120 24.93 -0.96 3.95
N LYS A 121 23.66 -1.09 3.55
CA LYS A 121 23.20 -2.05 2.52
C LYS A 121 22.30 -1.41 1.47
N GLY A 122 22.77 -0.34 0.81
CA GLY A 122 22.43 -0.17 -0.61
C GLY A 122 21.68 1.09 -1.08
N ARG A 123 21.10 1.92 -0.22
CA ARG A 123 20.71 3.29 -0.61
C ARG A 123 21.18 4.26 0.45
N CYS A 124 21.70 5.41 -0.01
CA CYS A 124 22.00 6.56 0.87
C CYS A 124 20.73 6.98 1.64
N CYS A 125 19.55 6.84 1.02
CA CYS A 125 18.25 7.18 1.58
C CYS A 125 17.29 5.97 1.51
N ARG A 126 16.81 5.53 2.68
CA ARG A 126 15.72 4.53 2.80
C ARG A 126 14.47 5.24 3.33
N ILE A 127 13.31 4.97 2.73
CA ILE A 127 12.02 5.51 3.17
C ILE A 127 11.28 4.39 3.91
N PRO A 128 11.30 4.37 5.26
CA PRO A 128 10.50 3.43 6.02
C PRO A 128 9.04 3.85 5.98
N TRP A 129 8.16 2.90 5.67
CA TRP A 129 6.71 3.06 5.76
C TRP A 129 6.26 2.47 7.09
N LYS A 130 6.15 3.31 8.11
CA LYS A 130 5.82 2.84 9.45
C LYS A 130 4.35 2.49 9.55
N ILE A 131 4.08 1.38 10.22
CA ILE A 131 2.75 0.94 10.61
C ILE A 131 2.42 1.66 11.92
N ARG A 132 1.34 2.43 11.91
CA ARG A 132 0.93 3.28 13.02
C ARG A 132 -0.49 2.96 13.45
N ASP A 133 -0.78 3.21 14.72
CA ASP A 133 -2.14 3.17 15.23
C ASP A 133 -3.02 4.21 14.49
N PRO A 134 -4.27 3.86 14.12
CA PRO A 134 -5.12 4.71 13.32
C PRO A 134 -5.63 5.95 14.07
N ILE A 135 -5.66 5.91 15.41
CA ILE A 135 -6.18 6.96 16.28
C ILE A 135 -5.04 7.80 16.85
N THR A 136 -4.05 7.17 17.48
CA THR A 136 -2.93 7.89 18.12
C THR A 136 -1.87 8.31 17.10
N HIS A 137 -1.83 7.66 15.95
CA HIS A 137 -0.80 7.82 14.93
C HIS A 137 0.62 7.50 15.41
N GLU A 138 0.78 6.83 16.55
CA GLU A 138 2.08 6.39 17.04
C GLU A 138 2.53 5.10 16.32
N PRO A 139 3.85 4.93 16.06
CA PRO A 139 4.37 3.69 15.50
C PRO A 139 4.10 2.49 16.41
N VAL A 140 3.71 1.39 15.81
CA VAL A 140 3.48 0.12 16.53
C VAL A 140 4.81 -0.61 16.67
N GLN A 141 5.04 -1.27 17.81
CA GLN A 141 6.24 -2.07 18.04
C GLN A 141 6.26 -3.30 17.13
N SER A 142 7.44 -3.64 16.60
CA SER A 142 7.58 -4.84 15.78
C SER A 142 7.74 -6.10 16.61
N SER A 143 7.35 -7.24 16.05
CA SER A 143 7.59 -8.56 16.63
C SER A 143 9.06 -8.98 16.63
N HIS A 144 9.95 -8.17 16.04
CA HIS A 144 11.34 -8.52 15.79
C HIS A 144 12.25 -7.74 16.75
N GLU A 145 12.34 -8.20 18.01
CA GLU A 145 13.14 -7.55 19.06
C GLU A 145 14.60 -7.30 18.65
N SER A 146 15.16 -8.15 17.77
CA SER A 146 16.57 -8.10 17.38
C SER A 146 16.98 -6.87 16.59
N THR A 147 16.04 -6.12 16.00
CA THR A 147 16.36 -4.90 15.24
C THR A 147 16.12 -3.62 16.06
N GLY A 148 15.32 -3.70 17.13
CA GLY A 148 14.85 -2.52 17.86
C GLY A 148 14.05 -1.53 16.99
N GLU A 149 13.58 -1.96 15.82
CA GLU A 149 12.83 -1.12 14.88
C GLU A 149 11.31 -1.28 15.08
N ASP A 150 10.56 -0.20 14.84
CA ASP A 150 9.10 -0.22 14.77
C ASP A 150 8.59 -1.13 13.64
N ALA A 151 7.33 -1.54 13.71
CA ALA A 151 6.65 -2.24 12.62
C ALA A 151 6.60 -1.33 11.38
N GLN A 152 7.14 -1.81 10.26
CA GLN A 152 7.33 -1.01 9.07
C GLN A 152 7.46 -1.87 7.81
N VAL A 153 6.96 -1.36 6.69
CA VAL A 153 7.33 -1.83 5.35
C VAL A 153 8.57 -1.06 4.93
N THR A 154 9.55 -1.73 4.32
CA THR A 154 10.58 -0.97 3.63
C THR A 154 11.13 -1.61 2.38
N SER A 155 11.32 -0.77 1.36
CA SER A 155 12.05 -1.14 0.15
C SER A 155 13.52 -1.43 0.47
N LEU A 156 13.96 -2.63 0.09
CA LEU A 156 15.35 -3.05 0.05
C LEU A 156 15.90 -2.80 -1.35
N TRP A 157 17.08 -2.19 -1.43
CA TRP A 157 17.82 -2.12 -2.68
C TRP A 157 18.74 -3.32 -2.80
N THR A 158 18.57 -4.09 -3.88
CA THR A 158 19.28 -5.36 -4.05
C THR A 158 20.64 -5.26 -4.73
N GLY A 159 21.26 -4.07 -4.76
CA GLY A 159 22.62 -3.92 -5.29
C GLY A 159 22.69 -3.68 -6.79
N LEU A 160 23.86 -3.19 -7.23
CA LEU A 160 24.24 -3.11 -8.65
C LEU A 160 24.25 -4.50 -9.33
N LYS A 161 24.49 -5.57 -8.55
CA LYS A 161 24.47 -6.96 -9.03
C LYS A 161 23.10 -7.44 -9.51
N ARG A 162 22.02 -6.76 -9.12
CA ARG A 162 20.65 -7.02 -9.60
C ARG A 162 20.07 -5.82 -10.36
N ALA A 163 20.91 -4.91 -10.86
CA ALA A 163 20.46 -3.77 -11.66
C ALA A 163 19.62 -4.18 -12.89
N CYS A 164 19.82 -5.39 -13.42
CA CYS A 164 19.04 -5.93 -14.54
C CYS A 164 17.74 -6.65 -14.11
N GLN A 165 17.52 -6.87 -12.81
CA GLN A 165 16.27 -7.41 -12.28
C GLN A 165 15.50 -6.25 -11.66
N LYS A 166 14.47 -5.73 -12.35
CA LYS A 166 13.50 -4.73 -11.84
C LYS A 166 12.65 -5.26 -10.66
N LYS A 167 13.19 -6.13 -9.82
CA LYS A 167 12.47 -6.69 -8.68
C LYS A 167 12.69 -5.78 -7.48
N ASN A 168 11.67 -4.99 -7.16
CA ASN A 168 11.61 -4.33 -5.87
C ASN A 168 11.49 -5.40 -4.79
N ALA A 169 12.47 -5.44 -3.89
CA ALA A 169 12.40 -6.27 -2.70
C ALA A 169 11.85 -5.43 -1.57
N TYR A 170 10.86 -5.94 -0.84
CA TYR A 170 10.34 -5.29 0.37
C TYR A 170 10.66 -6.17 1.58
N PHE A 171 11.06 -5.51 2.65
CA PHE A 171 11.21 -6.11 3.97
C PHE A 171 10.07 -5.61 4.85
N LEU A 172 9.32 -6.54 5.45
CA LEU A 172 8.15 -6.24 6.24
C LEU A 172 8.38 -6.66 7.69
N ASN A 173 8.45 -5.68 8.58
CA ASN A 173 8.44 -5.89 10.03
C ASN A 173 6.99 -5.86 10.51
N PHE A 174 6.47 -7.01 10.93
CA PHE A 174 5.11 -7.13 11.43
C PHE A 174 4.98 -6.62 12.87
N PRO A 175 3.81 -6.12 13.28
CA PRO A 175 3.46 -5.90 14.68
C PRO A 175 3.55 -7.19 15.51
N GLU A 176 3.84 -7.07 16.80
CA GLU A 176 3.97 -8.21 17.73
C GLU A 176 2.69 -9.05 17.83
N ASP A 177 1.54 -8.38 17.85
CA ASP A 177 0.21 -8.96 17.98
C ASP A 177 -0.46 -9.32 16.64
N ALA A 178 0.26 -9.20 15.52
CA ALA A 178 -0.33 -9.42 14.21
C ALA A 178 -0.67 -10.90 13.96
N SER A 179 -1.97 -11.18 13.82
CA SER A 179 -2.50 -12.48 13.39
C SER A 179 -2.03 -12.87 11.98
N SER A 180 -2.11 -14.16 11.61
CA SER A 180 -1.76 -14.62 10.26
C SER A 180 -2.51 -13.86 9.16
N ASN A 181 -3.80 -13.65 9.38
CA ASN A 181 -4.70 -12.88 8.53
C ASN A 181 -4.26 -11.43 8.35
N LEU A 182 -3.84 -10.79 9.44
CA LEU A 182 -3.35 -9.42 9.42
C LEU A 182 -1.99 -9.32 8.74
N ARG A 183 -1.11 -10.30 8.93
CA ARG A 183 0.18 -10.38 8.23
C ARG A 183 0.00 -10.55 6.72
N ALA A 184 -0.96 -11.36 6.29
CA ALA A 184 -1.32 -11.48 4.88
C ALA A 184 -1.82 -10.13 4.34
N THR A 185 -2.70 -9.45 5.07
CA THR A 185 -3.21 -8.13 4.67
C THR A 185 -2.09 -7.08 4.59
N LEU A 186 -1.17 -7.04 5.56
CA LEU A 186 0.00 -6.14 5.53
C LEU A 186 0.96 -6.45 4.38
N THR A 187 1.04 -7.71 3.95
CA THR A 187 1.78 -8.10 2.73
C THR A 187 1.08 -7.53 1.49
N GLY A 188 -0.24 -7.59 1.44
CA GLY A 188 -1.06 -6.90 0.44
C GLY A 188 -0.81 -5.39 0.43
N THR A 189 -0.67 -4.76 1.60
CA THR A 189 -0.31 -3.33 1.70
C THR A 189 1.04 -3.04 1.03
N ALA A 190 2.05 -3.88 1.24
CA ALA A 190 3.36 -3.72 0.59
C ALA A 190 3.25 -3.83 -0.94
N LEU A 191 2.42 -4.76 -1.44
CA LEU A 191 2.12 -4.90 -2.87
C LEU A 191 1.40 -3.66 -3.42
N LEU A 192 0.42 -3.13 -2.69
CA LEU A 192 -0.28 -1.91 -3.09
C LEU A 192 0.67 -0.71 -3.17
N ILE A 193 1.60 -0.58 -2.23
CA ILE A 193 2.65 0.44 -2.25
C ILE A 193 3.55 0.26 -3.48
N ASP A 194 3.98 -0.97 -3.80
CA ASP A 194 4.80 -1.22 -5.00
C ASP A 194 4.06 -0.85 -6.28
N MET A 195 2.81 -1.30 -6.45
CA MET A 195 1.99 -0.95 -7.61
C MET A 195 1.78 0.56 -7.73
N SER A 196 1.60 1.27 -6.61
CA SER A 196 1.30 2.70 -6.63
C SER A 196 2.53 3.60 -6.89
N PHE A 197 3.73 3.15 -6.52
CA PHE A 197 4.95 3.99 -6.58
C PHE A 197 6.02 3.49 -7.56
N SER A 198 5.95 2.23 -7.99
CA SER A 198 6.97 1.64 -8.87
C SER A 198 6.52 1.51 -10.33
N GLU A 199 5.24 1.71 -10.65
CA GLU A 199 4.72 1.56 -12.01
C GLU A 199 4.95 2.79 -12.93
N ASP A 200 5.40 3.93 -12.40
CA ASP A 200 5.55 5.19 -13.17
C ASP A 200 6.87 5.32 -13.98
N ASP A 201 7.70 4.28 -14.07
CA ASP A 201 8.96 4.29 -14.84
C ASP A 201 8.83 3.77 -16.29
N ASN A 202 7.70 4.04 -16.97
CA ASN A 202 7.51 3.68 -18.39
C ASN A 202 6.80 4.77 -19.22
#